data_AF-A0AAV2TIT0-F1
#
_entry.id   AF-A0AAV2TIT0-F1
#
_cell.length_a   1.000
_cell.length_b   1.000
_cell.length_c   1.000
_cell.angle_alpha   90.00
_cell.angle_beta   90.00
_cell.angle_gamma   90.00
#
_symmetry.space_group_name_H-M   'P 1'
#
loop_
_entity.id
_entity.type
_entity.pdbx_description
1 polymer ?
#
loop_
_entity_poly.entity_id
_entity_poly.type
_entity_poly.pdbx_seq_one_letter_code
_entity_poly.pdbx_strand_id
1 'polypeptide(L)'
;MPNFRYVVDIGSGLGHLPNSIARRLINDTNGCCSQKDNVSQMESVGNADSNNSFKPVCVIAVECNESMHIKACRSIDKTLQDNGVAELGLQHIERLLFRVEASDLDKLKSEITTAFLRRQRVTDEESVEPSAPPDYLVCGLHCCGDLGPSVIRLFNSHQQARSLLLVGCCYHKMALDTFPMSPLLREAMSQLVQLGTSLITESTFRLACQWSPCSWFTWCARDFNKHRLQFVGRTLLSHLQRHSKKSVITKERKSRRKNPSEIVGIKQLLDNPNLAFAQILPLLLAELCTELELDSEEMLSIIPATELEHLWTLTPGILAIQQLLQPLLEALILADRVWAVRSATGDGCYAGLVRLFEPHVSPRCIALVACRK
;
A
#
# COMPACT_ATOMS: atom_id res chain seq x y z
N MET A 1 21.95 -4.52 -16.67
CA MET A 1 20.72 -4.06 -15.98
C MET A 1 20.20 -2.86 -16.75
N PRO A 2 18.92 -2.76 -17.10
CA PRO A 2 18.40 -1.51 -17.64
C PRO A 2 18.65 -0.41 -16.59
N ASN A 3 19.44 0.60 -16.96
CA ASN A 3 19.65 1.78 -16.14
C ASN A 3 18.36 2.61 -16.19
N PHE A 4 17.41 2.33 -15.30
CA PHE A 4 16.19 3.13 -15.19
C PHE A 4 16.55 4.50 -14.63
N ARG A 5 16.72 5.46 -15.54
CA ARG A 5 16.99 6.86 -15.21
C ARG A 5 15.74 7.64 -14.81
N TYR A 6 14.57 7.06 -15.00
CA TYR A 6 13.31 7.74 -14.78
C TYR A 6 12.35 6.81 -14.04
N VAL A 7 11.78 7.30 -12.95
CA VAL A 7 10.84 6.55 -12.11
C VAL A 7 9.58 7.38 -11.91
N VAL A 8 8.41 6.75 -12.05
CA VAL A 8 7.13 7.33 -11.65
C VAL A 8 6.60 6.52 -10.48
N ASP A 9 6.62 7.09 -9.28
CA ASP A 9 6.07 6.49 -8.06
C ASP A 9 4.63 6.94 -7.84
N ILE A 10 3.68 6.01 -7.97
CA ILE A 10 2.24 6.26 -7.86
C ILE A 10 1.73 5.84 -6.48
N GLY A 11 1.03 6.76 -5.81
CA GLY A 11 0.60 6.57 -4.43
C GLY A 11 1.76 6.78 -3.46
N SER A 12 2.56 7.82 -3.72
CA SER A 12 3.83 8.09 -3.03
C SER A 12 3.66 8.49 -1.55
N GLY A 13 2.44 8.84 -1.11
CA GLY A 13 2.12 9.12 0.29
C GLY A 13 2.95 10.27 0.85
N LEU A 14 3.71 9.99 1.92
CA LEU A 14 4.63 10.95 2.54
C LEU A 14 5.93 11.13 1.77
N GLY A 15 6.10 10.47 0.62
CA GLY A 15 7.26 10.62 -0.25
C GLY A 15 8.51 9.86 0.22
N HIS A 16 8.36 8.83 1.08
CA HIS A 16 9.50 8.06 1.60
C HIS A 16 10.34 7.40 0.50
N LEU A 17 9.71 6.73 -0.47
CA LEU A 17 10.42 6.08 -1.58
C LEU A 17 11.12 7.11 -2.48
N PRO A 18 10.44 8.15 -3.01
CA PRO A 18 11.08 9.18 -3.82
C PRO A 18 12.26 9.83 -3.11
N ASN A 19 12.09 10.21 -1.84
CA ASN A 19 13.16 10.81 -1.03
C ASN A 19 14.34 9.86 -0.84
N SER A 20 14.09 8.57 -0.63
CA SER A 20 15.14 7.56 -0.45
C SER A 20 15.91 7.32 -1.74
N ILE A 21 15.21 7.27 -2.88
CA ILE A 21 15.82 7.17 -4.21
C ILE A 21 16.73 8.39 -4.45
N ALA A 22 16.22 9.61 -4.26
CA ALA A 22 17.00 10.84 -4.44
C ALA A 22 18.22 10.90 -3.52
N ARG A 23 18.09 10.55 -2.23
CA ARG A 23 19.23 10.49 -1.30
C ARG A 23 20.32 9.55 -1.78
N ARG A 24 19.94 8.34 -2.22
CA ARG A 24 20.91 7.35 -2.70
C ARG A 24 21.67 7.86 -3.92
N LEU A 25 20.97 8.54 -4.83
CA LEU A 25 21.57 9.12 -6.02
C LEU A 25 22.57 10.23 -5.69
N ILE A 26 22.26 11.11 -4.73
CA ILE A 26 23.16 12.17 -4.26
C ILE A 26 24.43 11.57 -3.63
N ASN A 27 24.27 10.51 -2.82
CA ASN A 27 25.39 9.86 -2.16
C ASN A 27 26.31 9.14 -3.15
N ASP A 28 25.72 8.47 -4.16
CA ASP A 28 26.49 7.81 -5.22
C ASP A 28 27.27 8.83 -6.07
N THR A 29 26.73 10.03 -6.30
CA THR A 29 27.47 11.12 -6.97
C THR A 29 28.63 11.68 -6.13
N ASN A 30 28.45 11.80 -4.81
CA ASN A 30 29.49 12.34 -3.93
C ASN A 30 30.62 11.33 -3.65
N GLY A 31 30.30 10.04 -3.50
CA GLY A 31 31.30 8.99 -3.27
C GLY A 31 32.28 8.80 -4.44
N CYS A 32 31.86 9.13 -5.66
CA CYS A 32 32.72 9.11 -6.85
C CYS A 32 33.70 10.29 -6.89
N CYS A 33 33.36 11.42 -6.27
CA CYS A 33 34.24 12.58 -6.13
C CYS A 33 35.28 12.39 -5.02
N SER A 34 34.96 11.66 -3.95
CA SER A 34 35.87 11.44 -2.80
C SER A 34 36.98 10.41 -3.04
N GLN A 35 36.93 9.63 -4.12
CA GLN A 35 37.98 8.66 -4.48
C GLN A 35 39.05 9.22 -5.42
N LYS A 36 38.97 10.50 -5.82
CA LYS A 36 40.01 11.12 -6.66
C LYS A 36 41.24 11.65 -5.91
N ASP A 37 41.23 11.66 -4.57
CA ASP A 37 42.30 12.26 -3.78
C ASP A 37 43.30 11.27 -3.17
N ASN A 38 43.26 9.97 -3.52
CA ASN A 38 44.23 8.98 -3.03
C ASN A 38 44.73 8.03 -4.13
N VAL A 39 45.20 8.57 -5.26
CA VAL A 39 46.03 7.80 -6.20
C VAL A 39 47.28 8.59 -6.56
N SER A 40 48.25 8.54 -5.65
CA SER A 40 49.66 8.70 -5.97
C SER A 40 50.38 7.41 -5.56
N GLN A 41 50.54 6.53 -6.56
CA GLN A 41 51.38 5.32 -6.66
C GLN A 41 50.57 4.07 -7.04
N MET A 42 50.50 3.76 -8.34
CA MET A 42 51.08 2.55 -8.96
C MET A 42 50.71 2.52 -10.45
N GLU A 43 51.71 2.30 -11.30
CA GLU A 43 51.58 2.24 -12.75
C GLU A 43 50.88 0.97 -13.26
N SER A 44 50.27 1.13 -14.45
CA SER A 44 49.88 0.12 -15.44
C SER A 44 48.70 -0.80 -15.11
N VAL A 45 47.59 -0.62 -15.84
CA VAL A 45 46.86 -1.62 -16.65
C VAL A 45 45.55 -0.99 -17.16
N GLY A 46 45.38 -0.98 -18.49
CA GLY A 46 44.07 -1.06 -19.16
C GLY A 46 43.20 0.19 -19.23
N ASN A 47 43.17 0.81 -20.42
CA ASN A 47 42.14 1.76 -20.88
C ASN A 47 40.72 1.20 -20.60
N ALA A 48 39.99 1.84 -19.69
CA ALA A 48 38.54 1.70 -19.57
C ALA A 48 37.93 3.11 -19.56
N ASP A 49 36.95 3.31 -20.44
CA ASP A 49 36.36 4.59 -20.83
C ASP A 49 36.06 5.55 -19.66
N SER A 50 36.80 6.65 -19.61
CA SER A 50 36.67 7.74 -18.64
C SER A 50 35.46 8.66 -18.87
N ASN A 51 34.37 8.16 -19.48
CA ASN A 51 33.23 8.98 -19.92
C ASN A 51 31.88 8.62 -19.30
N ASN A 52 31.85 7.82 -18.23
CA ASN A 52 30.61 7.50 -17.54
C ASN A 52 30.23 8.60 -16.53
N SER A 53 29.91 9.82 -17.03
CA SER A 53 29.23 10.81 -16.20
C SER A 53 27.87 10.24 -15.81
N PHE A 54 27.67 9.96 -14.53
CA PHE A 54 26.41 9.47 -14.00
C PHE A 54 25.35 10.57 -14.20
N LYS A 55 24.58 10.49 -15.28
CA LYS A 55 23.45 11.39 -15.52
C LYS A 55 22.37 11.16 -14.45
N PRO A 56 21.78 12.22 -13.88
CA PRO A 56 20.89 12.13 -12.73
C PRO A 56 19.60 11.36 -13.04
N VAL A 57 19.11 10.60 -12.06
CA VAL A 57 17.83 9.88 -12.14
C VAL A 57 16.71 10.83 -11.68
N CYS A 58 15.65 10.95 -12.46
CA CYS A 58 14.49 11.78 -12.14
C CYS A 58 13.31 10.92 -11.65
N VAL A 59 12.74 11.32 -10.51
CA VAL A 59 11.59 10.66 -9.89
C VAL A 59 10.38 11.57 -9.92
N ILE A 60 9.31 11.13 -10.55
CA ILE A 60 7.99 11.76 -10.47
C ILE A 60 7.18 11.04 -9.38
N ALA A 61 6.84 11.75 -8.31
CA ALA A 61 6.05 11.25 -7.19
C ALA A 61 4.61 11.75 -7.31
N VAL A 62 3.66 10.83 -7.52
CA VAL A 62 2.24 11.13 -7.68
C VAL A 62 1.51 10.83 -6.37
N GLU A 63 0.74 11.80 -5.88
CA GLU A 63 -0.10 11.68 -4.68
C GLU A 63 -1.40 12.44 -4.89
N CYS A 64 -2.53 11.96 -4.38
CA CYS A 64 -3.83 12.61 -4.54
C CYS A 64 -4.32 13.33 -3.27
N ASN A 65 -3.79 12.96 -2.10
CA ASN A 65 -4.12 13.59 -0.84
C ASN A 65 -3.26 14.84 -0.62
N GLU A 66 -3.90 16.00 -0.64
CA GLU A 66 -3.24 17.29 -0.47
C GLU A 66 -2.43 17.40 0.83
N SER A 67 -2.94 16.89 1.95
CA SER A 67 -2.23 16.93 3.24
C SER A 67 -0.94 16.10 3.20
N MET A 68 -1.00 14.88 2.64
CA MET A 68 0.19 14.03 2.49
C MET A 68 1.18 14.63 1.49
N HIS A 69 0.68 15.17 0.38
CA HIS A 69 1.48 15.85 -0.63
C HIS A 69 2.26 17.03 -0.02
N ILE A 70 1.59 17.94 0.70
CA ILE A 70 2.23 19.08 1.38
C ILE A 70 3.27 18.60 2.40
N LYS A 71 2.97 17.55 3.17
CA LYS A 71 3.91 16.96 4.12
C LYS A 71 5.13 16.36 3.41
N ALA A 72 4.94 15.71 2.27
CA ALA A 72 6.00 15.13 1.47
C ALA A 72 6.92 16.21 0.88
N CYS A 73 6.37 17.34 0.43
CA CYS A 73 7.14 18.52 0.04
C CYS A 73 8.00 19.01 1.22
N ARG A 74 7.41 19.25 2.40
CA ARG A 74 8.18 19.72 3.57
C ARG A 74 9.23 18.73 4.07
N SER A 75 9.00 17.43 3.89
CA SER A 75 9.94 16.37 4.30
C SER A 75 11.22 16.39 3.47
N ILE A 76 11.16 16.85 2.21
CA ILE A 76 12.35 16.99 1.39
C ILE A 76 13.22 18.13 1.93
N ASP A 77 12.61 19.27 2.30
CA ASP A 77 13.33 20.44 2.80
C ASP A 77 14.10 20.13 4.09
N LYS A 78 13.45 19.45 5.05
CA LYS A 78 14.10 19.03 6.30
C LYS A 78 15.28 18.10 6.07
N THR A 79 15.10 17.10 5.20
CA THR A 79 16.15 16.15 4.82
C THR A 79 17.37 16.85 4.22
N LEU A 80 17.11 17.88 3.41
CA LEU A 80 18.11 18.63 2.69
C LEU A 80 18.86 19.63 3.59
N GLN A 81 18.17 20.21 4.57
CA GLN A 81 18.79 21.05 5.61
C GLN A 81 19.83 20.28 6.43
N ASP A 82 19.56 19.03 6.78
CA ASP A 82 20.47 18.21 7.60
C ASP A 82 21.79 17.85 6.87
N ASN A 83 21.82 17.89 5.53
CA ASN A 83 22.97 17.43 4.74
C ASN A 83 23.75 18.56 4.04
N GLY A 84 23.32 19.83 4.12
CA GLY A 84 24.01 20.96 3.48
C GLY A 84 24.03 20.95 1.94
N VAL A 85 23.31 20.03 1.30
CA VAL A 85 23.26 19.84 -0.18
C VAL A 85 21.89 20.24 -0.73
N ALA A 86 21.38 21.40 -0.33
CA ALA A 86 19.97 21.77 -0.53
C ALA A 86 19.52 21.87 -2.00
N GLU A 87 20.41 22.28 -2.91
CA GLU A 87 20.03 22.53 -4.31
C GLU A 87 20.06 21.28 -5.20
N LEU A 88 20.91 20.28 -4.92
CA LEU A 88 21.06 19.11 -5.79
C LEU A 88 19.92 18.10 -5.64
N GLY A 89 19.39 17.88 -4.43
CA GLY A 89 18.33 16.89 -4.22
C GLY A 89 16.94 17.29 -4.72
N LEU A 90 16.66 18.60 -4.78
CA LEU A 90 15.40 19.14 -5.34
C LEU A 90 15.32 18.97 -6.85
N GLN A 91 16.46 18.87 -7.54
CA GLN A 91 16.52 18.68 -8.98
C GLN A 91 16.07 17.28 -9.43
N HIS A 92 16.05 16.29 -8.54
CA HIS A 92 15.75 14.90 -8.89
C HIS A 92 14.31 14.47 -8.62
N ILE A 93 13.54 15.19 -7.81
CA ILE A 93 12.16 14.81 -7.49
C ILE A 93 11.18 15.87 -7.99
N GLU A 94 10.22 15.42 -8.78
CA GLU A 94 9.03 16.17 -9.14
C GLU A 94 7.81 15.59 -8.43
N ARG A 95 7.01 16.44 -7.77
CA ARG A 95 5.79 16.00 -7.06
C ARG A 95 4.56 16.47 -7.78
N LEU A 96 3.67 15.54 -8.12
CA LEU A 96 2.39 15.80 -8.77
C LEU A 96 1.25 15.53 -7.79
N LEU A 97 0.42 16.55 -7.54
CA LEU A 97 -0.86 16.39 -6.85
C LEU A 97 -1.90 15.95 -7.89
N PHE A 98 -2.10 14.65 -8.04
CA PHE A 98 -2.96 14.09 -9.08
C PHE A 98 -3.71 12.85 -8.57
N ARG A 99 -5.01 12.79 -8.89
CA ARG A 99 -5.86 11.65 -8.56
C ARG A 99 -5.87 10.66 -9.72
N VAL A 100 -5.24 9.51 -9.52
CA VAL A 100 -5.13 8.47 -10.53
C VAL A 100 -6.42 7.63 -10.54
N GLU A 101 -7.22 7.78 -11.59
CA GLU A 101 -8.40 6.97 -11.87
C GLU A 101 -8.35 6.45 -13.31
N ALA A 102 -9.13 5.41 -13.61
CA ALA A 102 -9.17 4.81 -14.93
C ALA A 102 -9.59 5.80 -16.04
N SER A 103 -10.42 6.79 -15.71
CA SER A 103 -10.91 7.85 -16.60
C SER A 103 -9.86 8.91 -16.95
N ASP A 104 -8.85 9.09 -16.09
CA ASP A 104 -7.93 10.22 -16.16
C ASP A 104 -6.51 9.81 -16.57
N LEU A 105 -6.36 8.59 -17.10
CA LEU A 105 -5.06 8.07 -17.48
C LEU A 105 -4.39 8.92 -18.57
N ASP A 106 -5.11 9.39 -19.59
CA ASP A 106 -4.49 10.20 -20.64
C ASP A 106 -4.00 11.56 -20.14
N LYS A 107 -4.73 12.17 -19.20
CA LYS A 107 -4.26 13.37 -18.49
C LYS A 107 -3.00 13.07 -17.70
N LEU A 108 -2.97 11.96 -16.96
CA LEU A 108 -1.79 11.53 -16.20
C LEU A 108 -0.58 11.30 -17.10
N LYS A 109 -0.74 10.66 -18.27
CA LYS A 109 0.33 10.46 -19.26
C LYS A 109 0.91 11.81 -19.71
N SER A 110 0.04 12.79 -19.97
CA SER A 110 0.44 14.15 -20.36
C SER A 110 1.22 14.87 -19.25
N GLU A 111 0.75 14.78 -18.00
CA GLU A 111 1.42 15.36 -16.83
C GLU A 111 2.81 14.73 -16.60
N ILE A 112 2.91 13.40 -16.68
CA ILE A 112 4.18 12.67 -16.56
C ILE A 112 5.16 13.11 -17.66
N THR A 113 4.68 13.17 -18.91
CA THR A 113 5.50 13.60 -20.05
C THR A 113 5.99 15.04 -19.86
N THR A 114 5.08 15.94 -19.49
CA THR A 114 5.40 17.36 -19.25
C THR A 114 6.41 17.52 -18.11
N ALA A 115 6.25 16.75 -17.03
CA ALA A 115 7.19 16.74 -15.90
C ALA A 115 8.59 16.29 -16.34
N PHE A 116 8.71 15.19 -17.09
CA PHE A 116 10.02 14.76 -17.59
C PHE A 116 10.67 15.78 -18.52
N LEU A 117 9.91 16.39 -19.43
CA LEU A 117 10.43 17.42 -20.34
C LEU A 117 10.89 18.67 -19.59
N ARG A 118 10.15 19.11 -18.56
CA ARG A 118 10.57 20.22 -17.69
C ARG A 118 11.90 19.92 -17.00
N ARG A 119 12.14 18.67 -16.61
CA ARG A 119 13.38 18.26 -15.93
C ARG A 119 14.55 18.08 -16.88
N GLN A 120 14.33 17.58 -18.09
CA GLN A 120 15.39 17.49 -19.11
C GLN A 120 15.97 18.86 -19.47
N ARG A 121 15.12 19.90 -19.57
CA ARG A 121 15.56 21.29 -19.83
C ARG A 121 16.46 21.89 -18.75
N VAL A 122 16.40 21.38 -17.53
CA VAL A 122 17.26 21.85 -16.43
C VAL A 122 18.63 21.17 -16.46
N THR A 123 18.71 19.96 -17.04
CA THR A 123 19.93 19.14 -17.05
C THR A 123 20.78 19.28 -18.31
N ASP A 124 20.18 19.60 -19.44
CA ASP A 124 20.88 19.86 -20.70
C ASP A 124 20.94 21.39 -20.90
N GLU A 125 22.14 21.95 -21.13
CA GLU A 125 22.33 23.37 -21.44
C GLU A 125 21.32 23.82 -22.53
N GLU A 126 20.75 25.03 -22.40
CA GLU A 126 19.55 25.59 -23.07
C GLU A 126 19.40 25.45 -24.60
N SER A 127 20.36 24.83 -25.29
CA SER A 127 20.46 24.76 -26.76
C SER A 127 20.03 23.42 -27.40
N VAL A 128 19.63 22.41 -26.62
CA VAL A 128 19.20 21.11 -27.17
C VAL A 128 17.67 21.01 -27.19
N GLU A 129 17.09 20.84 -28.38
CA GLU A 129 15.67 20.48 -28.59
C GLU A 129 15.26 19.33 -27.64
N PRO A 130 14.09 19.41 -26.96
CA PRO A 130 13.67 18.37 -26.03
C PRO A 130 13.61 17.02 -26.75
N SER A 131 14.48 16.10 -26.32
CA SER A 131 14.44 14.71 -26.77
C SER A 131 13.06 14.10 -26.48
N ALA A 132 12.69 13.07 -27.24
CA ALA A 132 11.45 12.34 -26.98
C ALA A 132 11.34 11.94 -25.48
N PRO A 133 10.12 11.92 -24.91
CA PRO A 133 9.92 11.58 -23.51
C PRO A 133 10.60 10.25 -23.16
N PRO A 134 11.30 10.18 -22.03
CA PRO A 134 12.14 9.05 -21.74
C PRO A 134 11.32 7.82 -21.34
N ASP A 135 11.91 6.65 -21.56
CA ASP A 135 11.42 5.42 -20.96
C ASP A 135 11.58 5.44 -19.43
N TYR A 136 10.57 4.93 -18.72
CA TYR A 136 10.55 4.96 -17.27
C TYR A 136 9.99 3.70 -16.63
N LEU A 137 10.35 3.50 -15.36
CA LEU A 137 9.77 2.51 -14.46
C LEU A 137 8.55 3.13 -13.76
N VAL A 138 7.38 2.49 -13.90
CA VAL A 138 6.24 2.76 -13.04
C VAL A 138 6.39 1.94 -11.76
N CYS A 139 6.36 2.60 -10.62
CA CYS A 139 6.40 1.99 -9.30
C CYS A 139 5.12 2.32 -8.52
N GLY A 140 4.63 1.37 -7.73
CA GLY A 140 3.52 1.58 -6.82
C GLY A 140 3.62 0.65 -5.62
N LEU A 141 4.16 1.14 -4.49
CA LEU A 141 4.35 0.31 -3.29
C LEU A 141 3.11 0.28 -2.38
N HIS A 142 2.21 1.25 -2.53
CA HIS A 142 1.01 1.39 -1.70
C HIS A 142 -0.24 1.67 -2.54
N CYS A 143 -0.46 0.86 -3.58
CA CYS A 143 -1.62 1.01 -4.45
C CYS A 143 -2.88 0.36 -3.84
N CYS A 144 -3.60 1.12 -2.99
CA CYS A 144 -4.87 0.68 -2.40
C CYS A 144 -6.03 0.72 -3.40
N GLY A 145 -6.92 -0.26 -3.32
CA GLY A 145 -8.17 -0.34 -4.09
C GLY A 145 -7.91 -0.30 -5.60
N ASP A 146 -8.66 0.56 -6.29
CA ASP A 146 -8.61 0.70 -7.75
C ASP A 146 -7.32 1.34 -8.28
N LEU A 147 -6.43 1.80 -7.39
CA LEU A 147 -5.14 2.35 -7.80
C LEU A 147 -4.27 1.29 -8.48
N GLY A 148 -4.23 0.06 -7.94
CA GLY A 148 -3.48 -1.05 -8.55
C GLY A 148 -3.91 -1.34 -10.00
N PRO A 149 -5.21 -1.59 -10.26
CA PRO A 149 -5.76 -1.69 -11.61
C PRO A 149 -5.43 -0.50 -12.52
N SER A 150 -5.50 0.72 -11.99
CA SER A 150 -5.21 1.93 -12.77
C SER A 150 -3.73 2.02 -13.15
N VAL A 151 -2.81 1.63 -12.27
CA VAL A 151 -1.37 1.54 -12.58
C VAL A 151 -1.09 0.52 -13.67
N ILE A 152 -1.74 -0.65 -13.63
CA ILE A 152 -1.60 -1.66 -14.70
C ILE A 152 -2.13 -1.13 -16.04
N ARG A 153 -3.27 -0.42 -16.03
CA ARG A 153 -3.82 0.21 -17.24
C ARG A 153 -2.91 1.31 -17.79
N LEU A 154 -2.28 2.10 -16.91
CA LEU A 154 -1.26 3.08 -17.30
C LEU A 154 -0.08 2.37 -17.98
N PHE A 155 0.49 1.35 -17.33
CA PHE A 155 1.60 0.56 -17.88
C PHE A 155 1.25 -0.03 -19.25
N ASN A 156 0.05 -0.59 -19.43
CA ASN A 156 -0.36 -1.18 -20.70
C ASN A 156 -0.57 -0.12 -21.81
N SER A 157 -1.07 1.06 -21.46
CA SER A 157 -1.50 2.09 -22.43
C SER A 157 -0.50 3.23 -22.65
N HIS A 158 0.63 3.26 -21.96
CA HIS A 158 1.69 4.27 -22.13
C HIS A 158 2.98 3.59 -22.57
N GLN A 159 3.41 3.82 -23.82
CA GLN A 159 4.53 3.09 -24.42
C GLN A 159 5.86 3.26 -23.68
N GLN A 160 6.10 4.47 -23.16
CA GLN A 160 7.28 4.87 -22.39
C GLN A 160 7.34 4.21 -21.00
N ALA A 161 6.23 3.68 -20.48
CA ALA A 161 6.24 2.85 -19.27
C ALA A 161 6.82 1.46 -19.63
N ARG A 162 8.15 1.35 -19.69
CA ARG A 162 8.84 0.12 -20.11
C ARG A 162 8.89 -0.94 -19.02
N SER A 163 8.77 -0.54 -17.75
CA SER A 163 8.75 -1.47 -16.64
C SER A 163 7.73 -1.10 -15.58
N LEU A 164 7.28 -2.11 -14.86
CA LEU A 164 6.30 -2.02 -13.79
C LEU A 164 6.86 -2.73 -12.55
N LEU A 165 6.73 -2.09 -11.39
CA LEU A 165 6.85 -2.70 -10.07
C LEU A 165 5.64 -2.28 -9.24
N LEU A 166 4.75 -3.22 -8.96
CA LEU A 166 3.49 -2.96 -8.26
C LEU A 166 3.33 -3.91 -7.09
N VAL A 167 3.24 -3.37 -5.87
CA VAL A 167 2.99 -4.14 -4.64
C VAL A 167 1.51 -4.00 -4.27
N GLY A 168 0.87 -5.13 -3.94
CA GLY A 168 -0.48 -5.14 -3.38
C GLY A 168 -0.52 -4.44 -2.03
N CYS A 169 -1.60 -3.70 -1.73
CA CYS A 169 -1.72 -2.99 -0.45
C CYS A 169 -3.01 -3.34 0.29
N CYS A 170 -4.12 -2.72 -0.07
CA CYS A 170 -5.42 -3.06 0.49
C CYS A 170 -6.40 -3.19 -0.68
N TYR A 171 -7.19 -4.25 -0.74
CA TYR A 171 -8.23 -4.37 -1.77
C TYR A 171 -9.61 -3.91 -1.29
N HIS A 172 -9.78 -3.57 0.00
CA HIS A 172 -11.08 -3.25 0.61
C HIS A 172 -11.89 -2.12 -0.07
N LYS A 173 -11.25 -1.28 -0.90
CA LYS A 173 -11.83 -0.14 -1.62
C LYS A 173 -11.83 -0.36 -3.13
N MET A 174 -11.55 -1.58 -3.56
CA MET A 174 -11.57 -1.96 -4.96
C MET A 174 -13.02 -2.15 -5.39
N ALA A 175 -13.43 -1.50 -6.48
CA ALA A 175 -14.77 -1.66 -7.03
C ALA A 175 -14.95 -3.08 -7.60
N LEU A 176 -16.16 -3.64 -7.47
CA LEU A 176 -16.45 -5.04 -7.81
C LEU A 176 -16.21 -5.36 -9.29
N ASP A 177 -16.39 -4.38 -10.18
CA ASP A 177 -16.21 -4.50 -11.63
C ASP A 177 -14.74 -4.39 -12.08
N THR A 178 -13.81 -4.06 -11.17
CA THR A 178 -12.36 -3.99 -11.47
C THR A 178 -11.64 -5.32 -11.25
N PHE A 179 -12.35 -6.37 -10.87
CA PHE A 179 -11.83 -7.73 -10.77
C PHE A 179 -12.88 -8.73 -11.27
N PRO A 180 -12.51 -9.70 -12.13
CA PRO A 180 -11.19 -9.92 -12.72
C PRO A 180 -10.80 -8.90 -13.80
N MET A 181 -9.50 -8.66 -13.96
CA MET A 181 -8.95 -7.85 -15.06
C MET A 181 -8.58 -8.69 -16.28
N SER A 182 -8.09 -9.91 -16.08
CA SER A 182 -7.64 -10.75 -17.18
C SER A 182 -8.83 -11.34 -17.95
N PRO A 183 -8.79 -11.37 -19.29
CA PRO A 183 -9.79 -12.06 -20.09
C PRO A 183 -9.91 -13.54 -19.70
N LEU A 184 -8.78 -14.18 -19.37
CA LEU A 184 -8.73 -15.58 -18.97
C LEU A 184 -9.54 -15.87 -17.70
N LEU A 185 -9.34 -15.09 -16.62
CA LEU A 185 -10.08 -15.33 -15.39
C LEU A 185 -11.55 -14.90 -15.53
N ARG A 186 -11.85 -13.87 -16.33
CA ARG A 186 -13.25 -13.51 -16.65
C ARG A 186 -13.98 -14.69 -17.30
N GLU A 187 -13.35 -15.33 -18.28
CA GLU A 187 -13.92 -16.49 -18.96
C GLU A 187 -14.06 -17.70 -18.03
N ALA A 188 -13.04 -18.00 -17.22
CA ALA A 188 -13.14 -19.09 -16.26
C ALA A 188 -14.25 -18.85 -15.21
N MET A 189 -14.44 -17.61 -14.76
CA MET A 189 -15.48 -17.27 -13.78
C MET A 189 -16.88 -17.20 -14.40
N SER A 190 -17.01 -16.87 -15.69
CA SER A 190 -18.31 -16.89 -16.38
C SER A 190 -18.89 -18.32 -16.45
N GLN A 191 -18.02 -19.32 -16.53
CA GLN A 191 -18.40 -20.74 -16.51
C GLN A 191 -18.73 -21.25 -15.09
N LEU A 192 -18.34 -20.50 -14.04
CA LEU A 192 -18.52 -20.85 -12.63
C LEU A 192 -19.45 -19.84 -11.91
N VAL A 193 -20.59 -19.53 -12.52
CA VAL A 193 -21.49 -18.42 -12.11
C VAL A 193 -21.76 -18.36 -10.59
N GLN A 194 -22.03 -19.50 -9.94
CA GLN A 194 -22.32 -19.55 -8.49
C GLN A 194 -21.11 -19.17 -7.62
N LEU A 195 -19.90 -19.60 -8.02
CA LEU A 195 -18.65 -19.26 -7.32
C LEU A 195 -18.24 -17.82 -7.63
N GLY A 196 -18.45 -17.35 -8.86
CA GLY A 196 -18.09 -16.01 -9.28
C GLY A 196 -18.80 -14.92 -8.48
N THR A 197 -20.12 -15.03 -8.32
CA THR A 197 -20.91 -14.07 -7.52
C THR A 197 -20.59 -14.12 -6.03
N SER A 198 -20.19 -15.30 -5.52
CA SER A 198 -19.83 -15.48 -4.10
C SER A 198 -18.42 -14.96 -3.77
N LEU A 199 -17.49 -15.00 -4.73
CA LEU A 199 -16.11 -14.55 -4.53
C LEU A 199 -15.93 -13.04 -4.72
N ILE A 200 -16.69 -12.40 -5.61
CA ILE A 200 -16.52 -10.97 -5.89
C ILE A 200 -17.38 -10.15 -4.92
N THR A 201 -16.88 -9.97 -3.70
CA THR A 201 -17.55 -9.18 -2.65
C THR A 201 -16.57 -8.25 -1.94
N GLU A 202 -17.10 -7.20 -1.31
CA GLU A 202 -16.30 -6.32 -0.45
C GLU A 202 -15.58 -7.09 0.67
N SER A 203 -16.23 -8.13 1.21
CA SER A 203 -15.67 -8.99 2.25
C SER A 203 -14.47 -9.77 1.75
N THR A 204 -14.54 -10.31 0.54
CA THR A 204 -13.41 -11.00 -0.11
C THR A 204 -12.22 -10.07 -0.27
N PHE A 205 -12.43 -8.87 -0.82
CA PHE A 205 -11.34 -7.92 -1.03
C PHE A 205 -10.80 -7.35 0.28
N ARG A 206 -11.65 -7.19 1.29
CA ARG A 206 -11.19 -6.86 2.63
C ARG A 206 -10.32 -7.96 3.22
N LEU A 207 -10.62 -9.23 2.93
CA LEU A 207 -9.87 -10.36 3.45
C LEU A 207 -8.51 -10.50 2.75
N ALA A 208 -8.46 -10.42 1.42
CA ALA A 208 -7.31 -10.76 0.57
C ALA A 208 -5.97 -10.01 0.82
N CYS A 209 -5.81 -9.14 1.83
CA CYS A 209 -4.52 -8.51 2.13
C CYS A 209 -4.40 -7.98 3.58
N GLN A 210 -4.88 -8.75 4.57
CA GLN A 210 -4.85 -8.30 5.96
C GLN A 210 -3.56 -8.68 6.70
N TRP A 211 -3.15 -9.96 6.70
CA TRP A 211 -2.04 -10.44 7.54
C TRP A 211 -1.20 -11.54 6.85
N SER A 212 0.04 -11.69 7.33
CA SER A 212 0.86 -12.85 6.98
C SER A 212 0.48 -14.01 7.89
N PRO A 213 0.24 -15.22 7.35
CA PRO A 213 0.09 -16.43 8.17
C PRO A 213 1.24 -16.63 9.15
N CYS A 214 2.46 -16.18 8.80
CA CYS A 214 3.64 -16.25 9.65
C CYS A 214 3.49 -15.48 10.96
N SER A 215 2.77 -14.35 10.96
CA SER A 215 2.53 -13.54 12.16
C SER A 215 1.69 -14.28 13.19
N TRP A 216 0.83 -15.20 12.77
CA TRP A 216 -0.04 -15.93 13.68
C TRP A 216 0.70 -17.01 14.46
N PHE A 217 1.74 -17.63 13.87
CA PHE A 217 2.59 -18.58 14.58
C PHE A 217 3.30 -17.96 15.80
N THR A 218 3.41 -16.64 15.84
CA THR A 218 4.02 -15.91 16.96
C THR A 218 3.00 -15.33 17.95
N TRP A 219 1.69 -15.55 17.75
CA TRP A 219 0.67 -14.98 18.64
C TRP A 219 0.65 -15.68 20.00
N CYS A 220 0.61 -14.86 21.05
CA CYS A 220 0.36 -15.31 22.41
C CYS A 220 -1.13 -15.15 22.79
N ALA A 221 -1.49 -15.59 24.01
CA ALA A 221 -2.84 -15.43 24.54
C ALA A 221 -3.34 -13.96 24.47
N ARG A 222 -2.44 -13.00 24.74
CA ARG A 222 -2.74 -11.58 24.63
C ARG A 222 -3.10 -11.13 23.23
N ASP A 223 -2.34 -11.52 22.21
CA ASP A 223 -2.63 -11.14 20.82
C ASP A 223 -3.98 -11.70 20.37
N PHE A 224 -4.22 -12.95 20.73
CA PHE A 224 -5.46 -13.65 20.47
C PHE A 224 -6.67 -12.98 21.15
N ASN A 225 -6.57 -12.68 22.44
CA ASN A 225 -7.63 -12.02 23.20
C ASN A 225 -7.86 -10.58 22.74
N LYS A 226 -6.81 -9.84 22.37
CA LYS A 226 -6.95 -8.52 21.73
C LYS A 226 -7.76 -8.60 20.45
N HIS A 227 -7.52 -9.60 19.61
CA HIS A 227 -8.26 -9.76 18.36
C HIS A 227 -9.75 -10.06 18.61
N ARG A 228 -10.05 -11.02 19.50
CA ARG A 228 -11.44 -11.35 19.88
C ARG A 228 -12.19 -10.14 20.42
N LEU A 229 -11.53 -9.38 21.28
CA LEU A 229 -12.09 -8.19 21.89
C LEU A 229 -12.39 -7.10 20.86
N GLN A 230 -11.50 -6.89 19.89
CA GLN A 230 -11.75 -5.95 18.80
C GLN A 230 -12.90 -6.41 17.91
N PHE A 231 -13.00 -7.71 17.63
CA PHE A 231 -14.10 -8.27 16.84
C PHE A 231 -15.44 -8.05 17.56
N VAL A 232 -15.58 -8.53 18.79
CA VAL A 232 -16.80 -8.39 19.60
C VAL A 232 -17.13 -6.92 19.87
N GLY A 233 -16.15 -6.09 20.22
CA GLY A 233 -16.36 -4.66 20.46
C GLY A 233 -16.81 -3.88 19.22
N ARG A 234 -16.40 -4.30 18.01
CA ARG A 234 -16.91 -3.74 16.75
C ARG A 234 -18.33 -4.23 16.47
N THR A 235 -18.61 -5.52 16.65
CA THR A 235 -19.96 -6.10 16.47
C THR A 235 -20.97 -5.44 17.40
N LEU A 236 -20.63 -5.33 18.69
CA LEU A 236 -21.45 -4.67 19.70
C LEU A 236 -21.73 -3.20 19.32
N LEU A 237 -20.70 -2.46 18.91
CA LEU A 237 -20.90 -1.07 18.47
C LEU A 237 -21.83 -0.99 17.25
N SER A 238 -21.63 -1.85 16.25
CA SER A 238 -22.48 -1.89 15.06
C SER A 238 -23.92 -2.28 15.39
N HIS A 239 -24.14 -3.09 16.43
CA HIS A 239 -25.48 -3.42 16.91
C HIS A 239 -26.13 -2.21 17.60
N LEU A 240 -25.42 -1.57 18.54
CA LEU A 240 -25.86 -0.35 19.21
C LEU A 240 -26.22 0.77 18.21
N GLN A 241 -25.42 0.95 17.16
CA GLN A 241 -25.69 1.94 16.12
C GLN A 241 -27.01 1.69 15.36
N ARG A 242 -27.42 0.43 15.20
CA ARG A 242 -28.64 0.08 14.45
C ARG A 242 -29.90 0.16 15.31
N HIS A 243 -29.79 -0.14 16.59
CA HIS A 243 -30.95 -0.32 17.47
C HIS A 243 -31.15 0.81 18.49
N SER A 244 -30.12 1.64 18.74
CA SER A 244 -30.28 2.83 19.56
C SER A 244 -31.10 3.91 18.85
N LYS A 245 -32.04 4.52 19.57
CA LYS A 245 -32.85 5.66 19.07
C LYS A 245 -32.03 6.94 18.95
N LYS A 246 -30.95 7.07 19.73
CA LYS A 246 -30.00 8.18 19.64
C LYS A 246 -28.99 7.86 18.54
N SER A 247 -28.62 8.84 17.71
CA SER A 247 -27.45 8.73 16.83
C SER A 247 -26.19 8.63 17.70
N VAL A 248 -25.76 7.39 17.92
CA VAL A 248 -24.73 7.04 18.92
C VAL A 248 -23.35 7.59 18.52
N ILE A 249 -23.06 7.70 17.22
CA ILE A 249 -21.70 7.95 16.73
C ILE A 249 -21.61 9.21 15.86
N THR A 250 -21.12 10.30 16.46
CA THR A 250 -20.63 11.49 15.75
C THR A 250 -19.13 11.36 15.44
N LYS A 251 -18.61 12.18 14.52
CA LYS A 251 -17.16 12.20 14.18
C LYS A 251 -16.28 12.52 15.40
N GLU A 252 -16.74 13.38 16.31
CA GLU A 252 -16.04 13.76 17.55
C GLU A 252 -15.98 12.62 18.57
N ARG A 253 -17.05 11.81 18.68
CA ARG A 253 -17.06 10.64 19.57
C ARG A 253 -16.12 9.53 19.08
N LYS A 254 -15.86 9.43 17.76
CA LYS A 254 -14.88 8.47 17.20
C LYS A 254 -13.44 8.74 17.63
N SER A 255 -13.04 10.00 17.83
CA SER A 255 -11.64 10.33 18.17
C SER A 255 -11.31 10.14 19.65
N ARG A 256 -12.32 10.14 20.53
CA ARG A 256 -12.16 9.94 21.99
C ARG A 256 -12.25 8.48 22.44
N ARG A 257 -12.66 7.58 21.54
CA ARG A 257 -12.95 6.19 21.88
C ARG A 257 -11.69 5.44 22.29
N LYS A 258 -11.71 4.82 23.46
CA LYS A 258 -10.60 3.96 23.88
C LYS A 258 -10.62 2.68 23.04
N ASN A 259 -9.42 2.18 22.73
CA ASN A 259 -9.31 0.82 22.21
C ASN A 259 -9.80 -0.13 23.32
N PRO A 260 -10.75 -1.05 23.05
CA PRO A 260 -11.24 -1.99 24.07
C PRO A 260 -10.12 -2.69 24.85
N SER A 261 -9.00 -2.99 24.20
CA SER A 261 -7.84 -3.66 24.83
C SER A 261 -7.05 -2.80 25.82
N GLU A 262 -7.31 -1.49 25.84
CA GLU A 262 -6.70 -0.53 26.76
C GLU A 262 -7.60 -0.22 27.97
N ILE A 263 -8.83 -0.76 28.03
CA ILE A 263 -9.69 -0.66 29.22
C ILE A 263 -8.97 -1.36 30.38
N VAL A 264 -8.74 -0.65 31.49
CA VAL A 264 -7.86 -1.09 32.59
C VAL A 264 -8.16 -2.51 33.06
N GLY A 265 -9.42 -2.82 33.36
CA GLY A 265 -9.83 -4.15 33.81
C GLY A 265 -9.64 -5.24 32.75
N ILE A 266 -9.83 -4.90 31.47
CA ILE A 266 -9.65 -5.86 30.37
C ILE A 266 -8.17 -6.10 30.09
N LYS A 267 -7.35 -5.04 30.11
CA LYS A 267 -5.91 -5.09 29.84
C LYS A 267 -5.17 -6.07 30.76
N GLN A 268 -5.61 -6.17 32.01
CA GLN A 268 -5.08 -7.10 33.02
C GLN A 268 -5.44 -8.57 32.73
N LEU A 269 -6.51 -8.80 31.98
CA LEU A 269 -7.02 -10.15 31.67
C LEU A 269 -6.49 -10.71 30.34
N LEU A 270 -5.85 -9.88 29.51
CA LEU A 270 -5.48 -10.27 28.14
C LEU A 270 -4.52 -11.46 28.07
N ASP A 271 -3.64 -11.63 29.06
CA ASP A 271 -2.67 -12.73 29.07
C ASP A 271 -3.29 -14.08 29.48
N ASN A 272 -4.55 -14.10 29.95
CA ASN A 272 -5.22 -15.33 30.34
C ASN A 272 -5.62 -16.17 29.11
N PRO A 273 -5.06 -17.38 28.92
CA PRO A 273 -5.42 -18.24 27.78
C PRO A 273 -6.87 -18.72 27.84
N ASN A 274 -7.48 -18.77 29.02
CA ASN A 274 -8.85 -19.23 29.26
C ASN A 274 -9.81 -18.07 29.54
N LEU A 275 -9.55 -16.90 28.95
CA LEU A 275 -10.37 -15.71 29.14
C LEU A 275 -11.82 -15.96 28.68
N ALA A 276 -12.75 -15.92 29.64
CA ALA A 276 -14.17 -16.12 29.40
C ALA A 276 -14.87 -14.80 29.02
N PHE A 277 -15.92 -14.89 28.19
CA PHE A 277 -16.68 -13.72 27.76
C PHE A 277 -17.34 -12.99 28.92
N ALA A 278 -17.87 -13.74 29.90
CA ALA A 278 -18.49 -13.21 31.11
C ALA A 278 -17.57 -12.28 31.93
N GLN A 279 -16.24 -12.45 31.83
CA GLN A 279 -15.28 -11.57 32.51
C GLN A 279 -15.08 -10.23 31.79
N ILE A 280 -15.36 -10.19 30.48
CA ILE A 280 -15.07 -9.07 29.59
C ILE A 280 -16.30 -8.21 29.33
N LEU A 281 -17.47 -8.85 29.16
CA LEU A 281 -18.71 -8.16 28.79
C LEU A 281 -19.04 -7.01 29.77
N PRO A 282 -19.07 -7.21 31.11
CA PRO A 282 -19.43 -6.11 32.03
C PRO A 282 -18.50 -4.90 31.92
N LEU A 283 -17.20 -5.14 31.71
CA LEU A 283 -16.19 -4.09 31.57
C LEU A 283 -16.35 -3.32 30.25
N LEU A 284 -16.62 -4.04 29.15
CA LEU A 284 -16.92 -3.41 27.85
C LEU A 284 -18.17 -2.55 27.94
N LEU A 285 -19.23 -3.06 28.58
CA LEU A 285 -20.50 -2.38 28.71
C LEU A 285 -20.38 -1.11 29.57
N ALA A 286 -19.68 -1.19 30.71
CA ALA A 286 -19.44 -0.04 31.58
C ALA A 286 -18.69 1.10 30.85
N GLU A 287 -17.66 0.77 30.07
CA GLU A 287 -16.95 1.77 29.28
C GLU A 287 -17.86 2.34 28.18
N LEU A 288 -18.64 1.52 27.48
CA LEU A 288 -19.54 1.99 26.41
C LEU A 288 -20.70 2.84 26.92
N CYS A 289 -21.33 2.49 28.04
CA CYS A 289 -22.33 3.32 28.71
C CYS A 289 -21.76 4.71 29.00
N THR A 290 -20.53 4.76 29.50
CA THR A 290 -19.82 6.00 29.81
C THR A 290 -19.50 6.80 28.54
N GLU A 291 -18.96 6.14 27.51
CA GLU A 291 -18.59 6.78 26.24
C GLU A 291 -19.79 7.30 25.45
N LEU A 292 -20.94 6.66 25.59
CA LEU A 292 -22.14 6.91 24.78
C LEU A 292 -23.28 7.59 25.53
N GLU A 293 -23.13 7.83 26.84
CA GLU A 293 -24.16 8.41 27.72
C GLU A 293 -25.49 7.64 27.61
N LEU A 294 -25.37 6.31 27.60
CA LEU A 294 -26.51 5.38 27.56
C LEU A 294 -26.83 4.92 28.98
N ASP A 295 -28.11 4.86 29.30
CA ASP A 295 -28.55 4.23 30.54
C ASP A 295 -28.36 2.71 30.48
N SER A 296 -28.21 2.08 31.65
CA SER A 296 -27.90 0.65 31.73
C SER A 296 -29.06 -0.25 31.26
N GLU A 297 -30.31 0.21 31.39
CA GLU A 297 -31.49 -0.55 30.99
C GLU A 297 -31.68 -0.57 29.47
N GLU A 298 -31.56 0.60 28.81
CA GLU A 298 -31.55 0.77 27.36
C GLU A 298 -30.46 -0.10 26.76
N MET A 299 -29.26 -0.07 27.34
CA MET A 299 -28.14 -0.88 26.86
C MET A 299 -28.43 -2.38 26.99
N LEU A 300 -28.88 -2.87 28.15
CA LEU A 300 -29.19 -4.30 28.36
C LEU A 300 -30.32 -4.79 27.44
N SER A 301 -31.29 -3.93 27.13
CA SER A 301 -32.39 -4.27 26.21
C SER A 301 -31.93 -4.45 24.75
N ILE A 302 -30.79 -3.85 24.39
CA ILE A 302 -30.26 -3.86 23.02
C ILE A 302 -29.20 -4.95 22.84
N ILE A 303 -28.46 -5.36 23.88
CA ILE A 303 -27.30 -6.24 23.70
C ILE A 303 -27.71 -7.69 23.41
N PRO A 304 -27.25 -8.29 22.31
CA PRO A 304 -27.43 -9.71 22.03
C PRO A 304 -26.33 -10.53 22.75
N ALA A 305 -26.43 -10.63 24.08
CA ALA A 305 -25.35 -11.18 24.91
C ALA A 305 -25.00 -12.63 24.57
N THR A 306 -26.02 -13.47 24.36
CA THR A 306 -25.88 -14.88 24.00
C THR A 306 -25.17 -15.05 22.65
N GLU A 307 -25.55 -14.26 21.65
CA GLU A 307 -24.94 -14.28 20.32
C GLU A 307 -23.50 -13.79 20.36
N LEU A 308 -23.21 -12.75 21.15
CA LEU A 308 -21.85 -12.25 21.34
C LEU A 308 -20.96 -13.28 22.06
N GLU A 309 -21.50 -14.03 23.02
CA GLU A 309 -20.79 -15.12 23.68
C GLU A 309 -20.50 -16.27 22.70
N HIS A 310 -21.47 -16.61 21.86
CA HIS A 310 -21.29 -17.60 20.81
C HIS A 310 -20.20 -17.15 19.82
N LEU A 311 -20.23 -15.89 19.37
CA LEU A 311 -19.20 -15.31 18.53
C LEU A 311 -17.82 -15.29 19.21
N TRP A 312 -17.74 -14.94 20.50
CA TRP A 312 -16.51 -14.98 21.27
C TRP A 312 -15.87 -16.38 21.27
N THR A 313 -16.71 -17.41 21.37
CA THR A 313 -16.30 -18.82 21.37
C THR A 313 -15.87 -19.28 19.97
N LEU A 314 -16.57 -18.85 18.91
CA LEU A 314 -16.26 -19.22 17.53
C LEU A 314 -15.08 -18.43 16.91
N THR A 315 -14.77 -17.25 17.45
CA THR A 315 -13.71 -16.36 16.91
C THR A 315 -12.39 -17.09 16.61
N PRO A 316 -11.84 -17.99 17.47
CA PRO A 316 -10.67 -18.79 17.11
C PRO A 316 -10.77 -19.52 15.78
N GLY A 317 -11.87 -20.25 15.57
CA GLY A 317 -12.10 -21.02 14.34
C GLY A 317 -12.31 -20.13 13.12
N ILE A 318 -13.10 -19.06 13.29
CA ILE A 318 -13.33 -18.07 12.22
C ILE A 318 -12.02 -17.42 11.79
N LEU A 319 -11.18 -17.04 12.76
CA LEU A 319 -9.88 -16.44 12.50
C LEU A 319 -8.97 -17.44 11.77
N ALA A 320 -8.92 -18.70 12.20
CA ALA A 320 -8.11 -19.72 11.52
C ALA A 320 -8.53 -19.87 10.05
N ILE A 321 -9.84 -19.95 9.77
CA ILE A 321 -10.37 -20.01 8.40
C ILE A 321 -9.98 -18.76 7.60
N GLN A 322 -10.12 -17.58 8.21
CA GLN A 322 -9.71 -16.32 7.58
C GLN A 322 -8.22 -16.37 7.20
N GLN A 323 -7.33 -16.83 8.08
CA GLN A 323 -5.89 -16.90 7.78
C GLN A 323 -5.55 -17.87 6.64
N LEU A 324 -6.31 -18.96 6.49
CA LEU A 324 -6.12 -19.90 5.38
C LEU A 324 -6.61 -19.32 4.04
N LEU A 325 -7.72 -18.59 4.05
CA LEU A 325 -8.32 -18.01 2.85
C LEU A 325 -7.57 -16.76 2.35
N GLN A 326 -7.04 -15.94 3.25
CA GLN A 326 -6.32 -14.70 2.93
C GLN A 326 -5.28 -14.85 1.81
N PRO A 327 -4.26 -15.73 1.94
CA PRO A 327 -3.22 -15.86 0.91
C PRO A 327 -3.76 -16.44 -0.40
N LEU A 328 -4.80 -17.27 -0.36
CA LEU A 328 -5.42 -17.81 -1.57
C LEU A 328 -6.13 -16.72 -2.38
N LEU A 329 -6.87 -15.85 -1.68
CA LEU A 329 -7.56 -14.72 -2.30
C LEU A 329 -6.56 -13.69 -2.83
N GLU A 330 -5.49 -13.40 -2.09
CA GLU A 330 -4.42 -12.52 -2.55
C GLU A 330 -3.74 -13.08 -3.80
N ALA A 331 -3.38 -14.36 -3.77
CA ALA A 331 -2.74 -15.04 -4.90
C ALA A 331 -3.64 -15.02 -6.14
N LEU A 332 -4.95 -15.22 -5.99
CA LEU A 332 -5.90 -15.13 -7.10
C LEU A 332 -5.92 -13.72 -7.72
N ILE A 333 -5.95 -12.67 -6.90
CA ILE A 333 -5.90 -11.29 -7.38
C ILE A 333 -4.58 -11.01 -8.10
N LEU A 334 -3.44 -11.40 -7.51
CA LEU A 334 -2.11 -11.19 -8.09
C LEU A 334 -1.94 -11.96 -9.40
N ALA A 335 -2.38 -13.20 -9.47
CA ALA A 335 -2.32 -14.02 -10.69
C ALA A 335 -3.20 -13.41 -11.80
N ASP A 336 -4.42 -12.97 -11.48
CA ASP A 336 -5.27 -12.21 -12.40
C ASP A 336 -4.54 -10.99 -12.98
N ARG A 337 -3.83 -10.22 -12.14
CA ARG A 337 -3.08 -9.05 -12.60
C ARG A 337 -1.92 -9.42 -13.53
N VAL A 338 -1.19 -10.51 -13.23
CA VAL A 338 -0.13 -11.03 -14.12
C VAL A 338 -0.71 -11.38 -15.49
N TRP A 339 -1.80 -12.14 -15.52
CA TRP A 339 -2.45 -12.52 -16.79
C TRP A 339 -3.00 -11.31 -17.52
N ALA A 340 -3.55 -10.31 -16.82
CA ALA A 340 -4.03 -9.09 -17.44
C ALA A 340 -2.90 -8.32 -18.16
N VAL A 341 -1.71 -8.25 -17.56
CA VAL A 341 -0.52 -7.65 -18.20
C VAL A 341 -0.10 -8.47 -19.43
N ARG A 342 0.02 -9.80 -19.29
CA ARG A 342 0.44 -10.68 -20.38
C ARG A 342 -0.53 -10.64 -21.56
N SER A 343 -1.83 -10.70 -21.30
CA SER A 343 -2.86 -10.62 -22.36
C SER A 343 -2.87 -9.28 -23.09
N ALA A 344 -2.57 -8.18 -22.40
CA ALA A 344 -2.55 -6.84 -23.02
C ALA A 344 -1.29 -6.57 -23.85
N THR A 345 -0.18 -7.25 -23.56
CA THR A 345 1.13 -6.97 -24.17
C THR A 345 1.66 -8.09 -25.08
N GLY A 346 1.01 -9.26 -25.08
CA GLY A 346 1.42 -10.43 -25.86
C GLY A 346 2.83 -10.90 -25.51
N ASP A 347 3.56 -11.43 -26.50
CA ASP A 347 4.93 -11.92 -26.32
C ASP A 347 5.97 -10.81 -26.15
N GLY A 348 5.56 -9.54 -26.21
CA GLY A 348 6.41 -8.36 -26.09
C GLY A 348 6.78 -7.96 -24.66
N CYS A 349 6.33 -8.70 -23.64
CA CYS A 349 6.51 -8.33 -22.24
C CYS A 349 6.74 -9.56 -21.35
N TYR A 350 7.74 -9.46 -20.47
CA TYR A 350 7.84 -10.35 -19.32
C TYR A 350 6.97 -9.80 -18.20
N ALA A 351 6.16 -10.64 -17.56
CA ALA A 351 5.43 -10.28 -16.34
C ALA A 351 5.39 -11.46 -15.36
N GLY A 352 5.59 -11.21 -14.07
CA GLY A 352 5.64 -12.23 -13.04
C GLY A 352 5.51 -11.66 -11.63
N LEU A 353 5.55 -12.54 -10.63
CA LEU A 353 5.49 -12.18 -9.23
C LEU A 353 6.86 -12.41 -8.58
N VAL A 354 7.33 -11.44 -7.80
CA VAL A 354 8.59 -11.53 -7.05
C VAL A 354 8.32 -11.19 -5.60
N ARG A 355 8.90 -11.96 -4.68
CA ARG A 355 8.91 -11.61 -3.25
C ARG A 355 9.95 -10.52 -3.03
N LEU A 356 9.50 -9.29 -2.83
CA LEU A 356 10.35 -8.11 -2.66
C LEU A 356 10.76 -7.87 -1.20
N PHE A 357 9.88 -8.26 -0.26
CA PHE A 357 10.10 -8.03 1.17
C PHE A 357 10.04 -9.34 1.96
N GLU A 358 10.57 -9.28 3.18
CA GLU A 358 10.35 -10.32 4.16
C GLU A 358 8.90 -10.28 4.69
N PRO A 359 8.17 -11.42 4.73
CA PRO A 359 6.76 -11.47 5.16
C PRO A 359 6.52 -10.98 6.59
N HIS A 360 7.53 -11.14 7.44
CA HIS A 360 7.47 -10.71 8.84
C HIS A 360 7.64 -9.18 8.97
N VAL A 361 8.30 -8.53 8.00
CA VAL A 361 8.42 -7.07 7.92
C VAL A 361 7.17 -6.46 7.31
N SER A 362 6.69 -7.04 6.21
CA SER A 362 5.45 -6.63 5.55
C SER A 362 4.71 -7.85 5.01
N PRO A 363 3.44 -8.07 5.39
CA PRO A 363 2.66 -9.14 4.78
C PRO A 363 2.49 -8.93 3.27
N ARG A 364 2.54 -7.67 2.81
CA ARG A 364 2.50 -7.23 1.41
C ARG A 364 3.86 -7.36 0.77
N CYS A 365 4.36 -8.59 0.69
CA CYS A 365 5.72 -8.88 0.28
C CYS A 365 5.88 -9.27 -1.19
N ILE A 366 4.77 -9.48 -1.91
CA ILE A 366 4.79 -9.90 -3.31
C ILE A 366 4.54 -8.69 -4.23
N ALA A 367 5.44 -8.50 -5.19
CA ALA A 367 5.34 -7.48 -6.22
C ALA A 367 5.01 -8.14 -7.57
N LEU A 368 4.05 -7.58 -8.30
CA LEU A 368 3.92 -7.75 -9.73
C LEU A 368 5.04 -6.95 -10.40
N VAL A 369 5.91 -7.65 -11.13
CA VAL A 369 6.94 -7.04 -11.95
C VAL A 369 6.63 -7.29 -13.41
N ALA A 370 6.81 -6.28 -14.26
CA ALA A 370 6.74 -6.45 -15.69
C ALA A 370 7.80 -5.62 -16.42
N CYS A 371 8.29 -6.10 -17.55
CA CYS A 371 9.27 -5.43 -18.38
C CYS A 371 9.00 -5.73 -19.85
N ARG A 372 8.85 -4.69 -20.66
CA ARG A 372 8.69 -4.81 -22.11
C ARG A 372 10.04 -5.16 -22.74
N LYS A 373 10.02 -6.04 -23.73
CA LYS A 373 11.21 -6.42 -24.52
C LYS A 373 11.78 -5.24 -25.29
#